data_AF-A0A090QXS4-F1
#
_entry.id   AF-A0A090QXS4-F1
#
_cell.length_a   1.000
_cell.length_b   1.000
_cell.length_c   1.000
_cell.angle_alpha   90.00
_cell.angle_beta   90.00
_cell.angle_gamma   90.00
#
_symmetry.space_group_name_H-M   'P 1'
#
loop_
_entity.id
_entity.type
_entity.pdbx_description
1 polymer ?
#
loop_
_entity_poly.entity_id
_entity_poly.type
_entity_poly.pdbx_seq_one_letter_code
_entity_poly.pdbx_strand_id
1 'polypeptide(L)' 'MYVTDLYNYDETDIHYYSVGGSYTRGRTRVAMNYGRQRGGLVCVGGVCRFVPENTGLTLNISTNF' A
#
# COMPACT_ATOMS: atom_id res chain seq x y z
N MET A 1 -6.91 -3.26 -9.63
CA MET A 1 -6.51 -4.34 -8.70
C MET A 1 -5.04 -4.60 -8.93
N TYR A 2 -4.28 -4.96 -7.91
CA TYR A 2 -2.87 -5.29 -7.99
C TYR A 2 -2.50 -6.37 -6.97
N VAL A 3 -1.47 -7.12 -7.28
CA VAL A 3 -0.79 -8.05 -6.39
C VAL A 3 0.70 -7.75 -6.51
N THR A 4 1.39 -7.68 -5.38
CA THR A 4 2.82 -7.38 -5.31
C THR A 4 3.49 -8.37 -4.38
N ASP A 5 4.64 -8.88 -4.79
CA ASP A 5 5.58 -9.55 -3.90
C ASP A 5 6.86 -8.70 -3.85
N LEU A 6 7.33 -8.40 -2.65
CA LEU A 6 8.62 -7.76 -2.42
C LEU A 6 9.50 -8.74 -1.67
N TYR A 7 10.65 -9.08 -2.24
CA TYR A 7 11.60 -9.98 -1.62
C TYR A 7 12.80 -9.20 -1.10
N ASN A 8 13.17 -9.44 0.16
CA ASN A 8 14.34 -8.82 0.77
C ASN A 8 15.57 -9.72 0.59
N TYR A 9 16.32 -9.48 -0.49
CA TYR A 9 17.59 -10.15 -0.76
C TYR A 9 18.69 -9.61 0.18
N ASP A 10 19.57 -10.49 0.65
CA ASP A 10 20.73 -10.28 1.52
C ASP A 10 20.50 -10.20 3.04
N GLU A 11 19.38 -9.66 3.55
CA GLU A 11 19.26 -9.43 5.00
C GLU A 11 18.45 -10.49 5.75
N THR A 12 17.29 -10.89 5.21
CA THR A 12 16.31 -11.70 5.95
C THR A 12 15.54 -12.71 5.11
N ASP A 13 15.65 -12.67 3.78
CA ASP A 13 14.93 -13.56 2.85
C ASP A 13 13.40 -13.58 3.04
N ILE A 14 12.84 -12.48 3.54
CA ILE A 14 11.40 -12.37 3.80
C ILE A 14 10.67 -11.90 2.55
N HIS A 15 9.56 -12.58 2.24
CA HIS A 15 8.59 -12.15 1.24
C HIS A 15 7.51 -11.25 1.84
N TYR A 16 7.25 -10.13 1.17
CA TYR A 16 6.28 -9.12 1.52
C TYR A 16 5.16 -9.14 0.49
N TYR A 17 4.23 -10.09 0.65
CA TYR A 17 3.05 -10.17 -0.19
C TYR A 17 2.05 -9.06 0.17
N SER A 18 1.56 -8.35 -0.84
CA SER A 18 0.46 -7.41 -0.71
C SER A 18 -0.51 -7.50 -1.88
N VAL A 19 -1.79 -7.37 -1.59
CA VAL A 19 -2.87 -7.39 -2.57
C VAL A 19 -3.76 -6.19 -2.31
N GLY A 20 -4.10 -5.47 -3.36
CA GLY A 20 -4.93 -4.29 -3.23
C GLY A 20 -5.84 -4.05 -4.43
N GLY A 21 -6.94 -3.36 -4.15
CA GLY A 21 -7.92 -2.97 -5.13
C GLY A 21 -8.42 -1.58 -4.83
N SER A 22 -8.82 -0.85 -5.86
CA SER A 22 -9.58 0.36 -5.67
C SER A 22 -10.72 0.38 -6.66
N TYR A 23 -11.90 0.72 -6.17
CA TYR A 23 -13.09 0.94 -6.97
C TYR A 23 -13.52 2.40 -6.83
N THR A 24 -13.82 3.03 -7.95
CA THR A 24 -14.24 4.44 -7.98
C THR A 24 -15.63 4.49 -8.59
N ARG A 25 -16.56 5.15 -7.90
CA ARG A 25 -17.90 5.41 -8.41
C ARG A 25 -18.23 6.90 -8.25
N GLY A 26 -18.39 7.59 -9.37
CA GLY A 26 -18.61 9.04 -9.38
C GLY A 26 -17.43 9.78 -8.75
N ARG A 27 -17.71 10.51 -7.66
CA ARG A 27 -16.72 11.33 -6.93
C ARG A 27 -16.06 10.61 -5.74
N THR A 28 -16.50 9.39 -5.43
CA THR A 28 -16.00 8.60 -4.30
C THR A 28 -15.14 7.44 -4.78
N ARG A 29 -13.94 7.34 -4.23
CA ARG A 29 -12.99 6.25 -4.44
C ARG A 29 -12.83 5.47 -3.13
N VAL A 30 -13.05 4.17 -3.21
CA VAL A 30 -12.80 3.21 -2.13
C VAL A 30 -11.62 2.35 -2.52
N ALA A 31 -10.55 2.37 -1.74
CA ALA A 31 -9.38 1.55 -1.90
C ALA A 31 -9.18 0.64 -0.69
N MET A 32 -8.86 -0.62 -0.96
CA MET A 32 -8.53 -1.65 0.01
C MET A 32 -7.15 -2.20 -0.32
N ASN A 33 -6.33 -2.42 0.70
CA ASN A 33 -5.08 -3.19 0.58
C ASN A 33 -4.98 -4.13 1.78
N TYR A 34 -4.64 -5.38 1.55
CA TYR A 34 -4.27 -6.35 2.57
C TYR A 34 -2.87 -6.89 2.28
N GLY A 35 -1.99 -6.80 3.27
CA GLY A 35 -0.65 -7.36 3.15
C GLY A 35 0.33 -6.82 4.18
N ARG A 36 1.59 -7.19 3.98
CA ARG A 36 2.71 -6.70 4.76
C ARG A 36 3.36 -5.53 4.03
N GLN A 37 3.13 -4.32 4.51
CA GLN A 37 3.72 -3.11 3.96
C GLN A 37 5.05 -2.84 4.68
N ARG A 38 6.15 -2.79 3.91
CA ARG A 38 7.47 -2.39 4.43
C ARG A 38 7.40 -0.93 4.88
N GLY A 39 7.85 -0.67 6.10
CA GLY A 39 7.95 0.68 6.62
C GLY A 39 9.21 1.37 6.13
N GLY A 40 9.16 2.70 6.16
CA GLY A 40 10.25 3.55 5.71
C GLY A 40 9.75 4.79 5.00
N LEU A 41 10.66 5.43 4.27
CA LEU A 41 10.38 6.66 3.54
C LEU A 41 9.85 6.32 2.14
N VAL A 42 8.62 6.73 1.82
CA VAL A 42 8.02 6.55 0.50
C VAL A 42 7.93 7.91 -0.19
N CYS A 43 8.62 8.05 -1.32
CA CYS A 43 8.63 9.27 -2.14
C CYS A 43 7.85 9.07 -3.43
N VAL A 44 6.78 9.85 -3.63
CA VAL A 44 5.97 9.82 -4.86
C VAL A 44 5.74 11.25 -5.32
N GLY A 45 6.03 11.55 -6.59
CA GLY A 45 5.78 12.87 -7.17
C GLY A 45 6.57 14.02 -6.52
N GLY A 46 7.76 13.75 -5.97
CA GLY A 46 8.61 14.75 -5.30
C GLY A 46 8.31 14.98 -3.82
N VAL A 47 7.30 14.30 -3.25
CA VAL A 47 6.98 14.38 -1.81
C VAL A 47 7.31 13.06 -1.13
N CYS A 48 8.10 13.11 -0.06
CA CYS A 48 8.43 11.97 0.78
C CYS A 48 7.59 11.96 2.06
N ARG A 49 6.92 10.84 2.33
CA ARG A 49 6.20 10.61 3.59
C ARG A 49 6.73 9.37 4.29
N PHE A 50 6.75 9.40 5.62
CA PHE A 50 7.06 8.22 6.41
C PHE A 50 5.84 7.29 6.46
N VAL A 51 6.04 6.03 6.11
CA VAL A 51 5.02 4.99 6.19
C VAL A 51 5.46 4.00 7.27
N PRO A 52 4.69 3.82 8.36
CA PRO A 52 5.03 2.83 9.36
C PRO A 52 4.89 1.42 8.78
N GLU A 53 5.64 0.48 9.36
CA GLU A 53 5.49 -0.95 9.07
C GLU A 53 4.08 -1.38 9.48
N ASN A 54 3.33 -1.98 8.56
CA ASN A 54 1.98 -2.44 8.84
C ASN A 54 1.73 -3.81 8.20
N THR A 55 1.30 -4.77 9.00
CA THR A 55 0.76 -6.06 8.56
C THR A 55 -0.73 -6.07 8.84
N GLY A 56 -1.55 -5.84 7.82
CA GLY A 56 -2.99 -5.80 8.05
C GLY A 56 -3.80 -5.29 6.86
N LEU A 57 -5.07 -5.02 7.16
CA LEU A 57 -6.04 -4.49 6.22
C LEU A 57 -6.09 -2.96 6.32
N THR A 58 -5.89 -2.29 5.19
CA THR A 58 -5.99 -0.84 5.06
C THR A 58 -7.19 -0.49 4.19
N LEU A 59 -8.06 0.36 4.72
CA LEU A 59 -9.22 0.92 4.03
C LEU A 59 -9.00 2.42 3.81
N ASN A 60 -9.17 2.88 2.57
CA ASN A 60 -9.04 4.29 2.24
C ASN A 60 -10.27 4.72 1.43
N ILE A 61 -10.99 5.72 1.94
CA ILE A 61 -12.16 6.30 1.28
C ILE A 61 -11.83 7.76 1.01
N SER A 62 -11.84 8.14 -0.26
CA SER A 62 -11.59 9.51 -0.70
C SER A 62 -12.77 9.97 -1.54
N THR A 63 -13.39 11.09 -1.13
CA THR A 63 -14.46 11.73 -1.88
C THR A 63 -14.02 13.14 -2.25
N ASN A 64 -14.20 13.50 -3.51
CA ASN A 64 -14.04 14.89 -3.96
C ASN A 64 -15.42 15.58 -3.96
N PHE A 65 -15.49 16.79 -3.41
CA PHE A 65 -16.73 17.56 -3.29
C PHE A 65 -16.93 18.47 -4.51
#